data_AF-A0A6B3HSY9-F1
#
_entry.id   AF-A0A6B3HSY9-F1
#
_cell.length_a   1.000
_cell.length_b   1.000
_cell.length_c   1.000
_cell.angle_alpha   90.00
_cell.angle_beta   90.00
_cell.angle_gamma   90.00
#
_symmetry.space_group_name_H-M   'P 1'
#
loop_
_entity.id
_entity.type
_entity.pdbx_description
1 polymer ?
#
loop_
_entity_poly.entity_id
_entity_poly.type
_entity_poly.pdbx_seq_one_letter_code
_entity_poly.pdbx_strand_id
1 'polypeptide(L)' 'VTEAHLARIDAVDEKVHAFLHIDREGALAQARAVDAKREAGEKLGPLAGVPLALKDIFTTKDMPTTVGSKILEGWVPPYD' A
#
# COMPACT_ATOMS: atom_id res chain seq x y z
N VAL A 1 -7.36 -4.54 10.33
CA VAL A 1 -5.94 -4.12 10.54
C VAL A 1 -5.53 -2.94 9.68
N THR A 2 -5.90 -2.92 8.40
CA THR A 2 -5.58 -1.84 7.45
C THR A 2 -6.04 -0.46 7.93
N GLU A 3 -7.31 -0.33 8.36
CA GLU A 3 -7.85 0.94 8.88
C GLU A 3 -7.06 1.50 10.06
N ALA A 4 -6.62 0.63 10.99
CA ALA A 4 -5.81 1.04 12.13
C ALA A 4 -4.44 1.61 11.71
N HIS A 5 -3.84 1.06 10.64
CA HIS A 5 -2.57 1.57 10.11
C HIS A 5 -2.78 2.89 9.35
N LEU A 6 -3.84 3.01 8.55
CA LEU A 6 -4.19 4.27 7.88
C LEU A 6 -4.44 5.40 8.90
N ALA A 7 -5.21 5.13 9.96
CA ALA A 7 -5.44 6.10 11.03
C ALA A 7 -4.13 6.48 11.76
N ARG A 8 -3.20 5.54 11.91
CA ARG A 8 -1.90 5.80 12.53
C ARG A 8 -0.96 6.62 11.64
N ILE A 9 -1.08 6.48 10.32
CA ILE A 9 -0.41 7.32 9.33
C ILE A 9 -0.99 8.74 9.43
N ASP A 10 -2.32 8.88 9.41
CA ASP A 10 -3.00 10.19 9.53
C ASP A 10 -2.56 10.97 10.78
N ALA A 11 -2.43 10.29 11.92
CA ALA A 11 -2.11 10.93 13.18
C ALA A 11 -0.65 11.41 13.30
N VAL A 12 0.28 10.91 12.48
CA VAL A 12 1.73 11.06 12.76
C VAL A 12 2.58 11.40 11.55
N ASP A 13 2.17 11.04 10.34
CA ASP A 13 3.06 11.15 9.18
C ASP A 13 3.31 12.59 8.75
N GLU A 14 2.47 13.55 9.15
CA GLU A 14 2.75 14.98 9.02
C GLU A 14 4.05 15.38 9.74
N LYS A 15 4.46 14.66 10.79
CA LYS A 15 5.68 14.96 11.56
C LYS A 15 6.89 14.15 11.10
N VAL A 16 6.66 12.96 10.56
CA VAL A 16 7.72 12.00 10.23
C VAL A 16 8.07 12.04 8.75
N HIS A 17 7.09 12.34 7.88
CA HIS A 17 7.23 12.33 6.43
C HIS A 17 7.79 11.00 5.90
N ALA A 18 7.27 9.88 6.40
CA ALA A 18 7.73 8.55 6.03
C ALA A 18 7.18 8.06 4.69
N PHE A 19 6.00 8.53 4.27
CA PHE A 19 5.34 8.07 3.04
C PHE A 19 5.35 9.14 1.95
N LEU A 20 5.67 8.74 0.71
CA LEU A 20 5.55 9.60 -0.48
C LEU A 20 4.18 9.45 -1.16
N HIS A 21 3.64 8.25 -1.15
CA HIS A 21 2.32 7.93 -1.69
C HIS A 21 1.62 6.91 -0.78
N ILE A 22 0.31 7.07 -0.61
CA ILE A 22 -0.53 6.17 0.18
C ILE A 22 -1.76 5.81 -0.66
N ASP A 23 -1.79 4.58 -1.18
CA ASP A 23 -2.97 4.05 -1.87
C ASP A 23 -4.03 3.56 -0.86
N ARG A 24 -4.80 4.50 -0.32
CA ARG A 24 -5.81 4.21 0.70
C ARG A 24 -6.93 3.31 0.17
N GLU A 25 -7.40 3.62 -1.04
CA GLU A 25 -8.55 2.93 -1.62
C GLU A 25 -8.16 1.50 -1.99
N GLY A 26 -7.03 1.31 -2.68
CA GLY A 26 -6.55 -0.02 -3.04
C GLY A 26 -6.20 -0.85 -1.81
N ALA A 27 -5.56 -0.29 -0.78
CA ALA A 27 -5.28 -1.00 0.46
C ALA A 27 -6.57 -1.52 1.15
N LEU A 28 -7.63 -0.70 1.21
CA LEU A 28 -8.92 -1.12 1.77
C LEU A 28 -9.64 -2.13 0.89
N ALA A 29 -9.56 -2.00 -0.44
CA ALA A 29 -10.12 -2.96 -1.39
C ALA A 29 -9.45 -4.34 -1.27
N GLN A 30 -8.11 -4.37 -1.19
CA GLN A 30 -7.35 -5.60 -0.99
C GLN A 30 -7.68 -6.26 0.37
N ALA A 31 -7.83 -5.45 1.44
CA ALA A 31 -8.24 -5.96 2.74
C ALA A 31 -9.59 -6.68 2.68
N ARG A 32 -10.61 -6.02 2.09
CA ARG A 32 -11.94 -6.64 1.89
C ARG A 32 -11.88 -7.93 1.06
N ALA A 33 -11.05 -7.95 0.03
CA ALA A 33 -10.89 -9.14 -0.80
C ALA A 33 -10.26 -10.32 -0.04
N VAL A 34 -9.28 -10.05 0.84
CA VAL A 34 -8.68 -11.08 1.71
C VAL A 34 -9.70 -11.56 2.75
N ASP A 35 -10.46 -10.66 3.35
CA ASP A 35 -11.49 -11.02 4.34
C ASP A 35 -12.55 -11.93 3.71
N ALA A 36 -13.02 -11.61 2.49
CA ALA A 36 -13.96 -12.46 1.76
C ALA A 36 -13.42 -13.87 1.47
N LYS A 37 -12.14 -13.98 1.05
CA LYS A 37 -11.48 -15.30 0.85
C LYS A 37 -11.37 -16.08 2.14
N ARG A 38 -11.09 -15.39 3.26
CA ARG A 38 -11.02 -15.99 4.59
C ARG A 38 -12.38 -16.55 5.02
N GLU A 39 -13.44 -15.78 4.84
CA GLU A 39 -14.81 -16.18 5.16
C GLU A 39 -15.27 -17.38 4.31
N ALA A 40 -14.85 -17.43 3.04
CA ALA A 40 -15.08 -18.56 2.14
C ALA A 40 -14.26 -19.82 2.50
N GLY A 41 -13.37 -19.75 3.50
CA GLY A 41 -12.53 -20.88 3.91
C GLY A 41 -11.42 -21.23 2.91
N GLU A 42 -11.04 -20.29 2.04
CA GLU A 42 -9.94 -20.50 1.10
C GLU A 42 -8.59 -20.64 1.81
N LYS A 43 -7.67 -21.40 1.20
CA LYS A 43 -6.29 -21.49 1.70
C LYS A 43 -5.57 -20.17 1.46
N LEU A 44 -5.27 -19.46 2.55
CA LEU A 44 -4.54 -18.20 2.50
C LEU A 44 -3.02 -18.41 2.64
N GLY A 45 -2.24 -17.54 1.99
CA GLY A 45 -0.80 -17.47 2.18
C GLY A 45 -0.42 -16.89 3.54
N PRO A 46 0.83 -17.06 4.00
CA PRO A 46 1.27 -16.65 5.34
C PRO A 46 1.22 -15.13 5.58
N LEU A 47 1.14 -14.32 4.53
CA LEU A 47 1.06 -12.86 4.59
C LEU A 47 -0.30 -12.31 4.16
N ALA A 48 -1.32 -13.15 4.02
CA ALA A 48 -2.65 -12.68 3.61
C ALA A 48 -3.19 -11.64 4.60
N GLY A 49 -3.47 -10.43 4.10
CA GLY A 49 -4.03 -9.33 4.88
C GLY A 49 -3.02 -8.57 5.74
N VAL A 50 -1.72 -8.88 5.65
CA VAL A 50 -0.66 -8.10 6.30
C VAL A 50 -0.43 -6.80 5.51
N PRO A 51 -0.64 -5.61 6.11
CA PRO A 51 -0.36 -4.35 5.43
C PRO A 51 1.14 -4.20 5.17
N LEU A 52 1.50 -3.72 3.97
CA LEU A 52 2.89 -3.46 3.59
C LEU A 52 3.08 -2.01 3.14
N ALA A 53 4.26 -1.48 3.43
CA ALA A 53 4.76 -0.23 2.88
C ALA A 53 6.07 -0.55 2.16
N LEU A 54 6.21 -0.06 0.94
CA LEU A 54 7.38 -0.30 0.12
C LEU A 54 8.23 0.97 0.05
N LYS A 55 9.55 0.80 -0.01
CA LYS A 55 10.45 1.91 -0.36
C LYS A 55 10.12 2.35 -1.79
N ASP A 56 10.15 3.64 -2.07
CA ASP A 56 9.84 4.25 -3.38
C ASP A 56 10.92 3.97 -4.45
N ILE A 57 11.42 2.74 -4.52
CA ILE A 57 12.35 2.22 -5.52
C ILE A 57 11.81 0.93 -6.15
N PHE A 58 10.77 0.34 -5.57
CA PHE A 58 10.09 -0.83 -6.11
C PHE A 58 9.03 -0.34 -7.08
N THR A 59 9.07 -0.89 -8.29
CA THR A 59 8.07 -0.61 -9.32
C THR A 59 6.75 -1.28 -8.97
N THR A 60 5.67 -0.57 -9.26
CA THR A 60 4.29 -0.99 -9.01
C THR A 60 3.43 -0.42 -10.13
N LYS A 61 2.53 -1.23 -10.71
CA LYS A 61 1.69 -0.78 -11.84
C LYS A 61 0.50 0.09 -11.43
N ASP A 62 0.14 0.10 -10.15
CA ASP A 62 -1.05 0.72 -9.60
C ASP A 62 -0.78 2.05 -8.88
N MET A 63 0.49 2.40 -8.65
CA MET A 63 0.89 3.64 -7.98
C MET A 63 2.18 4.24 -8.57
N PRO A 64 2.44 5.55 -8.35
CA PRO A 64 3.66 6.18 -8.83
C PRO A 64 4.91 5.61 -8.15
N THR A 65 6.03 5.57 -8.87
CA THR A 65 7.36 5.30 -8.30
C THR A 65 8.29 6.45 -8.64
N THR A 66 8.70 7.24 -7.66
CA THR A 66 9.42 8.51 -7.92
C THR A 66 10.92 8.46 -7.62
N VAL A 67 11.40 7.40 -6.97
CA VAL A 67 12.75 7.30 -6.39
C VAL A 67 13.14 8.49 -5.51
N GLY A 68 12.15 9.15 -4.92
CA GLY A 68 12.33 10.40 -4.18
C GLY A 68 12.94 11.54 -5.02
N SER A 69 12.73 11.53 -6.34
CA SER A 69 13.33 12.49 -7.29
C SER A 69 12.27 13.11 -8.20
N LYS A 70 12.44 14.41 -8.47
CA LYS A 70 11.61 15.14 -9.45
C LYS A 70 11.68 14.58 -10.87
N ILE A 71 12.74 13.84 -11.20
CA ILE A 71 12.90 13.22 -12.54
C ILE A 71 11.77 12.24 -12.84
N LEU A 72 11.29 11.51 -11.84
CA LEU A 72 10.22 10.51 -11.97
C LEU A 72 8.93 10.95 -11.26
N GLU A 73 8.76 12.25 -11.02
CA GLU A 73 7.52 12.77 -10.45
C GLU A 73 6.33 12.41 -11.35
N GLY A 74 5.36 11.69 -10.79
CA GLY A 74 4.18 11.22 -11.52
C GLY A 74 4.41 10.04 -12.47
N TRP A 75 5.60 9.45 -12.51
CA TRP A 75 5.85 8.26 -13.34
C TRP A 75 5.14 7.04 -12.76
N VAL A 76 4.30 6.39 -13.58
CA VAL A 76 3.64 5.13 -13.27
C VAL A 76 4.34 4.01 -14.06
N PRO A 77 5.04 3.09 -13.38
CA PRO A 77 5.71 1.96 -14.03
C PRO A 77 4.77 1.06 -14.84
N PRO A 78 5.18 0.56 -16.02
CA PRO A 78 4.41 -0.43 -16.78
C PRO A 78 4.66 -1.87 -16.35
N TYR A 79 5.50 -2.09 -15.33
CA TYR A 79 5.92 -3.39 -14.80
C TYR A 79 6.01 -3.37 -13.26
N ASP A 80 6.09 -4.57 -12.66
CA ASP A 80 6.39 -4.76 -11.23
C ASP A 80 7.81 -5.27 -11.07
#